data_AF-A0A8T1KAY9-F1
#
_entry.id   AF-A0A8T1KAY9-F1
#
_cell.length_a   1.000
_cell.length_b   1.000
_cell.length_c   1.000
_cell.angle_alpha   90.00
_cell.angle_beta   90.00
_cell.angle_gamma   90.00
#
_symmetry.space_group_name_H-M   'P 1'
#
loop_
_entity.id
_entity.type
_entity.pdbx_description
1 polymer ?
#
loop_
_entity_poly.entity_id
_entity_poly.type
_entity_poly.pdbx_seq_one_letter_code
_entity_poly.pdbx_strand_id
1 'polypeptide(L)' 'MVLGDLVNKSVIVWIDDLLVFAETAEELVNVIEAVLQKLDEFGFILNPKKCSLIFD' A
#
# COMPACT_ATOMS: atom_id res chain seq x y z
N MET A 1 5.14 11.09 -8.14
CA MET A 1 5.28 9.72 -7.58
C MET A 1 3.89 9.11 -7.51
N VAL A 2 3.71 7.85 -7.91
CA VAL A 2 2.38 7.19 -8.03
C VAL A 2 1.55 7.30 -6.75
N LEU A 3 2.18 7.13 -5.59
CA LEU A 3 1.53 7.17 -4.28
C LEU A 3 1.69 8.52 -3.55
N GLY A 4 2.04 9.59 -4.26
CA GLY A 4 2.46 10.86 -3.67
C GLY A 4 1.46 11.49 -2.71
N ASP A 5 0.16 11.29 -2.94
CA ASP A 5 -0.94 11.77 -2.10
C ASP A 5 -1.14 10.95 -0.81
N LEU A 6 -0.63 9.72 -0.77
CA LEU A 6 -0.72 8.77 0.35
C LEU A 6 0.53 8.76 1.24
N VAL A 7 1.68 9.21 0.70
CA VAL A 7 2.96 9.21 1.42
C VAL A 7 2.91 10.06 2.69
N ASN A 8 3.44 9.51 3.78
CA ASN A 8 3.43 10.07 5.14
C ASN A 8 2.04 10.29 5.74
N LYS A 9 0.96 9.84 5.08
CA LYS A 9 -0.40 9.84 5.63
C LYS A 9 -0.84 8.43 5.98
N SER A 10 -0.57 7.49 5.08
CA SER A 10 -0.98 6.09 5.21
C SER A 10 -0.03 5.11 4.51
N VAL A 11 1.01 5.63 3.85
CA VAL A 11 2.06 4.82 3.21
C VAL A 11 3.44 5.43 3.50
N ILE A 12 4.42 4.56 3.79
CA ILE A 12 5.85 4.86 3.73
C ILE A 12 6.43 4.11 2.54
N VAL A 13 7.26 4.78 1.74
CA VAL A 13 7.89 4.21 0.55
C VAL A 13 9.40 4.16 0.77
N TRP A 14 10.01 3.00 0.53
CA TRP A 14 11.46 2.82 0.56
C TRP A 14 11.92 2.00 -0.65
N ILE A 15 12.41 2.68 -1.69
CA ILE A 15 12.84 2.08 -2.96
C ILE A 15 11.72 1.25 -3.60
N ASP A 16 11.73 -0.07 -3.42
CA ASP A 16 10.75 -1.03 -3.94
C ASP A 16 9.78 -1.53 -2.86
N ASP A 17 10.03 -1.25 -1.58
CA ASP A 17 9.19 -1.64 -0.46
C ASP A 17 8.16 -0.56 -0.09
N LEU A 18 6.96 -1.01 0.27
CA LEU A 18 5.86 -0.19 0.76
C LEU A 18 5.45 -0.66 2.15
N LEU A 19 5.34 0.27 3.10
CA LEU A 19 4.72 0.03 4.39
C LEU A 19 3.41 0.81 4.47
N VAL A 20 2.29 0.07 4.53
CA VAL A 20 0.94 0.62 4.63
C VAL A 20 0.49 0.61 6.08
N PHE A 21 -0.07 1.70 6.58
CA PHE A 21 -0.48 1.84 7.98
C PHE A 21 -1.79 2.62 8.14
N ALA A 22 -2.51 2.31 9.23
CA ALA A 22 -3.72 2.98 9.67
C ALA A 22 -3.93 2.75 11.18
N GLU A 23 -4.87 3.46 11.81
CA GLU A 23 -5.15 3.33 13.25
C GLU A 23 -6.03 2.10 13.55
N THR A 24 -6.92 1.75 12.62
CA THR A 24 -7.81 0.59 12.76
C THR A 24 -7.65 -0.41 11.61
N ALA A 25 -8.07 -1.65 11.83
CA ALA A 25 -8.04 -2.70 10.80
C ALA A 25 -8.95 -2.37 9.61
N GLU A 26 -10.12 -1.77 9.86
CA GLU A 26 -11.05 -1.34 8.81
C GLU A 26 -10.44 -0.27 7.91
N GLU A 27 -9.84 0.76 8.52
CA GLU A 27 -9.12 1.80 7.77
C GLU A 27 -7.95 1.21 7.00
N LEU A 28 -7.22 0.25 7.58
CA LEU A 28 -6.10 -0.38 6.90
C LEU A 28 -6.52 -1.09 5.61
N VAL A 29 -7.65 -1.81 5.64
CA VAL A 29 -8.20 -2.46 4.43
C VAL A 29 -8.52 -1.42 3.35
N ASN A 30 -9.16 -0.31 3.72
CA ASN A 30 -9.48 0.79 2.79
C ASN A 30 -8.21 1.42 2.20
N VAL A 31 -7.17 1.61 3.01
CA VAL A 31 -5.88 2.14 2.52
C VAL A 31 -5.21 1.13 1.58
N ILE A 32 -5.19 -0.16 1.92
CA ILE A 32 -4.62 -1.21 1.07
C ILE A 32 -5.30 -1.20 -0.30
N GLU A 33 -6.63 -1.13 -0.34
CA GLU A 33 -7.40 -1.06 -1.58
C GLU A 33 -6.98 0.17 -2.42
N ALA A 34 -6.91 1.35 -1.81
CA ALA A 34 -6.49 2.58 -2.49
C ALA A 34 -5.05 2.51 -3.03
N VAL A 35 -4.13 1.89 -2.29
CA VAL A 35 -2.74 1.67 -2.74
C VAL A 35 -2.72 0.71 -3.92
N LEU A 36 -3.38 -0.44 -3.82
CA LEU A 36 -3.42 -1.44 -4.89
C LEU A 36 -4.03 -0.88 -6.17
N GLN A 37 -5.13 -0.12 -6.06
CA GLN A 37 -5.76 0.53 -7.20
C GLN A 37 -4.80 1.49 -7.91
N LYS A 38 -4.10 2.37 -7.18
CA LYS A 38 -3.11 3.29 -7.77
C LYS A 38 -1.93 2.54 -8.40
N LEU A 39 -1.49 1.43 -7.81
CA LEU A 39 -0.42 0.65 -8.41
C LEU A 39 -0.86 0.03 -9.74
N ASP A 40 -2.08 -0.51 -9.80
CA ASP A 40 -2.67 -1.08 -11.01
C ASP A 40 -2.84 -0.02 -12.12
N GLU A 41 -3.37 1.16 -11.78
CA GLU A 41 -3.55 2.29 -12.71
C GLU A 41 -2.25 2.71 -13.42
N PHE A 42 -1.09 2.52 -12.78
CA PHE A 42 0.22 2.88 -13.30
C PHE A 42 1.06 1.66 -13.75
N GLY A 43 0.48 0.45 -13.76
CA GLY A 43 1.11 -0.76 -14.29
C GLY A 43 2.19 -1.36 -13.39
N PHE A 44 2.15 -1.11 -12.07
CA PHE A 44 3.05 -1.74 -11.12
C PHE A 44 2.60 -3.15 -10.78
N ILE A 45 3.56 -4.08 -10.66
CA ILE A 45 3.30 -5.47 -10.31
C ILE A 45 3.96 -5.76 -8.96
N LEU A 46 3.15 -6.20 -8.00
CA LEU A 46 3.63 -6.67 -6.71
C LEU A 46 4.00 -8.15 -6.78
N ASN A 47 4.99 -8.56 -5.98
CA ASN A 47 5.33 -9.97 -5.80
C ASN A 47 4.58 -10.53 -4.58
N PRO A 48 3.53 -11.35 -4.75
CA PRO A 48 2.72 -11.80 -3.62
C PRO A 48 3.52 -12.60 -2.58
N LYS A 49 4.60 -13.27 -2.99
CA LYS A 49 5.46 -14.05 -2.08
C LYS A 49 6.31 -13.16 -1.16
N LYS A 50 6.48 -11.88 -1.50
CA LYS A 50 7.22 -10.90 -0.70
C LYS A 50 6.31 -9.98 0.11
N CYS A 51 5.00 -9.98 -0.18
CA CYS A 51 4.03 -9.16 0.54
C CYS A 51 3.62 -9.84 1.85
N SER A 52 3.45 -9.05 2.91
CA SER A 52 2.87 -9.50 4.18
C SER A 52 1.65 -8.65 4.48
N LEU A 53 0.49 -9.28 4.66
CA LEU A 53 -0.78 -8.64 4.99
C LEU A 53 -1.23 -9.10 6.38
N ILE A 54 -2.03 -8.28 7.08
CA ILE A 54 -2.47 -8.53 8.48
C ILE A 54 -3.61 -9.56 8.55
N PHE A 55 -3.62 -10.57 7.68
CA PHE A 55 -4.65 -11.62 7.67
C PHE A 55 -4.19 -12.95 8.27
N ASP A 56 -2.94 -13.02 8.78
CA ASP A 56 -2.39 -14.16 9.52
C ASP A 56 -2.27 -13.86 11.03
#